data_AF-A0A250FD81-F1
#
_entry.id   AF-A0A250FD81-F1
#
_cell.length_a   1.000
_cell.length_b   1.000
_cell.length_c   1.000
_cell.angle_alpha   90.00
_cell.angle_beta   90.00
_cell.angle_gamma   90.00
#
_symmetry.space_group_name_H-M   'P 1'
#
loop_
_entity.id
_entity.type
_entity.pdbx_description
1 polymer ?
#
loop_
_entity_poly.entity_id
_entity_poly.type
_entity_poly.pdbx_seq_one_letter_code
_entity_poly.pdbx_strand_id
1 'polypeptide(L)'
;MFKKGWHPAHPTFFVKKEVYNKYGNFNLKYKIGADYEIMLRFIEKNKIKVGYIPKTLVRMCVGGASNQSIKNIIKANKECYKAWKDNGLSVSPFIFLRKPFF
;
A
#
# COMPACT_ATOMS: atom_id res chain seq x y z
N MET A 1 -9.57 3.36 6.36
CA MET A 1 -9.52 2.22 5.42
C MET A 1 -8.30 1.36 5.71
N PHE A 2 -7.11 1.96 5.64
CA PHE A 2 -5.83 1.29 5.96
C PHE A 2 -5.75 0.78 7.40
N LYS A 3 -6.32 1.51 8.37
CA LYS A 3 -6.42 1.08 9.79
C LYS A 3 -7.25 -0.19 10.03
N LYS A 4 -7.99 -0.68 9.02
CA LYS A 4 -8.73 -1.95 9.10
C LYS A 4 -7.97 -3.11 8.42
N GLY A 5 -6.76 -2.88 7.91
CA GLY A 5 -5.96 -3.87 7.17
C GLY A 5 -6.21 -3.86 5.67
N TRP A 6 -7.18 -3.07 5.19
CA TRP A 6 -7.57 -3.00 3.79
C TRP A 6 -6.90 -1.82 3.07
N HIS A 7 -6.44 -2.05 1.84
CA HIS A 7 -5.99 -1.02 0.91
C HIS A 7 -6.45 -1.37 -0.52
N PRO A 8 -6.53 -0.37 -1.43
CA PRO A 8 -6.91 -0.64 -2.81
C PRO A 8 -5.94 -1.62 -3.49
N ALA A 9 -6.44 -2.30 -4.51
CA ALA A 9 -5.59 -3.11 -5.37
C ALA A 9 -4.56 -2.20 -6.05
N HIS A 10 -3.27 -2.46 -5.78
CA HIS A 10 -2.16 -1.70 -6.36
C HIS A 10 -2.09 -1.71 -7.90
N PRO A 11 -2.40 -2.82 -8.63
CA PRO A 11 -2.24 -2.81 -10.09
C PRO A 11 -3.29 -1.97 -10.82
N THR A 12 -4.35 -1.55 -10.14
CA THR A 12 -5.42 -0.71 -10.70
C THR A 12 -5.48 0.68 -10.05
N PHE A 13 -4.40 1.10 -9.38
CA PHE A 13 -4.33 2.40 -8.74
C PHE A 13 -3.73 3.46 -9.68
N PHE A 14 -4.60 4.28 -10.27
CA PHE A 14 -4.20 5.38 -11.13
C PHE A 14 -4.27 6.71 -10.38
N VAL A 15 -3.23 7.53 -10.51
CA VAL A 15 -3.09 8.79 -9.78
C VAL A 15 -2.74 9.90 -10.77
N LYS A 16 -3.40 11.05 -10.62
CA LYS A 16 -3.12 12.23 -11.44
C LYS A 16 -1.70 12.74 -11.19
N LYS A 17 -1.05 13.26 -12.25
CA LYS A 17 0.32 13.83 -12.18
C LYS A 17 0.46 14.92 -11.10
N GLU A 18 -0.56 15.75 -10.92
CA GLU A 18 -0.58 16.81 -9.90
C GLU A 18 -0.38 16.29 -8.46
N VAL A 19 -0.86 15.08 -8.17
CA VAL A 19 -0.72 14.45 -6.86
C VAL A 19 0.73 14.02 -6.62
N TYR A 20 1.39 13.45 -7.64
CA TYR A 20 2.82 13.13 -7.57
C TYR A 20 3.68 14.38 -7.39
N ASN A 21 3.41 15.44 -8.14
CA ASN A 21 4.13 16.70 -8.02
C ASN A 21 3.98 17.31 -6.62
N LYS A 22 2.80 17.18 -6.00
CA LYS A 22 2.50 17.76 -4.69
C LYS A 22 3.01 16.92 -3.52
N TYR A 23 2.96 15.60 -3.62
CA TYR A 23 3.21 14.68 -2.49
C TYR A 23 4.40 13.73 -2.71
N GLY A 24 5.16 13.95 -3.79
CA GLY A 24 6.38 13.23 -4.12
C GLY A 24 6.15 11.87 -4.78
N ASN A 25 7.23 11.35 -5.37
CA ASN A 25 7.29 10.07 -6.08
C ASN A 25 7.46 8.87 -5.14
N PHE A 26 7.57 7.67 -5.72
CA PHE A 26 7.84 6.44 -4.97
C PHE A 26 9.10 6.56 -4.11
N ASN A 27 9.01 6.06 -2.88
CA ASN A 27 10.15 6.01 -2.00
C ASN A 27 10.96 4.73 -2.25
N LEU A 28 12.12 4.88 -2.88
CA LEU A 28 13.00 3.78 -3.30
C LEU A 28 13.64 3.01 -2.12
N LYS A 29 13.47 3.48 -0.88
CA LYS A 29 13.86 2.74 0.33
C LYS A 29 13.00 1.49 0.55
N TYR A 30 11.79 1.47 0.01
CA TYR A 30 10.88 0.33 0.06
C TYR A 30 11.15 -0.58 -1.14
N LYS A 31 11.55 -1.83 -0.88
CA LYS A 31 11.88 -2.79 -1.94
C LYS A 31 10.69 -3.62 -2.37
N ILE A 32 9.69 -3.76 -1.51
CA ILE A 32 8.47 -4.54 -1.76
C ILE A 32 7.24 -3.68 -1.51
N GLY A 33 7.24 -2.85 -0.46
CA GLY A 33 6.10 -2.07 0.00
C GLY A 33 5.98 -0.67 -0.60
N ALA A 34 6.65 -0.37 -1.72
CA ALA A 34 6.63 0.98 -2.31
C ALA A 34 5.22 1.39 -2.75
N ASP A 35 4.48 0.49 -3.38
CA ASP A 35 3.07 0.71 -3.77
C ASP A 35 2.17 0.92 -2.54
N TYR A 36 2.44 0.21 -1.45
CA TYR A 36 1.70 0.39 -0.21
C TYR A 36 1.96 1.76 0.40
N GLU A 37 3.22 2.17 0.49
CA GLU A 37 3.61 3.45 1.06
C GLU A 37 2.98 4.62 0.30
N ILE A 38 3.02 4.60 -1.04
CA ILE A 38 2.50 5.70 -1.83
C ILE A 38 0.98 5.81 -1.69
N MET A 39 0.26 4.68 -1.67
CA MET A 39 -1.18 4.65 -1.43
C MET A 39 -1.53 5.14 -0.03
N LEU A 40 -0.78 4.71 0.99
CA LEU A 40 -0.96 5.17 2.38
C LEU A 40 -0.75 6.70 2.48
N ARG A 41 0.32 7.20 1.88
CA ARG A 41 0.66 8.63 1.89
C ARG A 41 -0.39 9.46 1.16
N PHE A 42 -0.84 9.04 -0.01
CA PHE A 42 -1.81 9.81 -0.79
C PHE A 42 -3.21 9.75 -0.16
N ILE A 43 -3.69 8.55 0.18
CA ILE A 43 -5.09 8.34 0.58
C ILE A 43 -5.27 8.56 2.08
N GLU A 44 -4.41 7.98 2.92
CA GLU A 44 -4.61 8.00 4.37
C GLU A 44 -4.03 9.26 5.01
N LYS A 45 -2.84 9.71 4.60
CA LYS A 45 -2.22 10.95 5.13
C LYS A 45 -2.80 12.20 4.48
N ASN A 46 -2.77 12.29 3.15
CA ASN A 46 -3.15 13.51 2.42
C ASN A 46 -4.63 13.58 2.01
N LYS A 47 -5.41 12.53 2.29
CA LYS A 47 -6.87 12.47 2.06
C LYS A 47 -7.29 12.91 0.65
N ILE A 48 -6.55 12.49 -0.38
CA ILE A 48 -6.94 12.80 -1.77
C ILE A 48 -8.33 12.25 -2.09
N LYS A 49 -9.04 12.88 -3.04
CA LYS A 49 -10.30 12.35 -3.55
C LYS A 49 -10.03 11.07 -4.35
N VAL A 50 -10.68 9.97 -3.94
CA VAL A 50 -10.57 8.66 -4.59
C VAL A 50 -11.94 8.27 -5.15
N GLY A 51 -11.95 7.68 -6.35
CA GLY A 51 -13.14 7.07 -6.96
C GLY A 51 -12.87 5.61 -7.28
N TYR A 52 -13.92 4.78 -7.23
CA TYR A 52 -13.85 3.38 -7.63
C TYR A 52 -14.54 3.20 -8.98
N ILE A 53 -13.89 2.46 -9.88
CA ILE A 53 -14.46 2.07 -11.17
C ILE A 53 -14.97 0.64 -11.01
N PRO A 54 -16.29 0.39 -11.10
CA PRO A 54 -16.88 -0.94 -10.92
C PRO A 54 -16.69 -1.80 -12.18
N LYS A 55 -15.44 -1.96 -12.64
CA LYS A 55 -15.05 -2.77 -13.79
C LYS A 55 -13.70 -3.44 -13.53
N THR A 56 -13.56 -4.68 -13.97
CA THR A 56 -12.26 -5.36 -13.98
C THR A 56 -11.38 -4.72 -15.06
N LEU A 57 -10.34 -4.00 -14.64
CA LEU A 57 -9.38 -3.36 -15.55
C LEU A 57 -8.12 -4.18 -15.76
N VAL A 58 -7.67 -4.89 -14.71
CA VAL A 58 -6.42 -5.66 -14.73
C VAL A 58 -6.63 -7.00 -14.04
N ARG A 59 -6.05 -8.06 -14.60
CA ARG A 59 -5.95 -9.39 -13.98
C ARG A 59 -4.48 -9.61 -13.60
N MET A 60 -4.19 -9.71 -12.31
CA MET A 60 -2.82 -9.96 -11.84
C MET A 60 -2.55 -11.46 -11.79
N CYS A 61 -1.44 -11.90 -12.37
CA CYS A 61 -1.00 -13.30 -12.28
C CYS A 61 -0.50 -13.62 -10.87
N VAL A 62 -0.69 -14.87 -10.45
CA VAL A 62 -0.13 -15.39 -9.20
C VAL A 62 1.37 -15.63 -9.39
N GLY A 63 2.18 -15.43 -8.34
CA GLY A 63 3.64 -15.63 -8.38
C GLY A 63 4.50 -14.37 -8.18
N GLY A 64 3.91 -13.26 -7.73
CA GLY A 64 4.64 -12.01 -7.46
C GLY A 64 5.71 -12.13 -6.38
N ALA A 65 6.72 -11.25 -6.45
CA ALA A 65 7.91 -11.23 -5.58
C ALA A 65 7.61 -11.24 -4.07
N SER A 66 6.48 -10.66 -3.66
CA SER A 66 6.03 -10.62 -2.26
C SER A 66 5.61 -11.98 -1.69
N ASN A 67 5.19 -12.92 -2.54
CA ASN A 67 4.67 -14.24 -2.15
C ASN A 67 5.64 -15.40 -2.43
N GLN A 68 6.83 -15.11 -2.97
CA GLN A 68 7.81 -16.14 -3.33
C GLN A 68 8.45 -16.82 -2.11
N SER A 69 8.43 -16.19 -0.93
CA SER A 69 8.96 -16.79 0.30
C SER A 69 8.36 -16.18 1.58
N ILE A 70 8.33 -16.95 2.67
CA ILE A 70 7.92 -16.48 4.01
C ILE A 70 8.76 -15.26 4.45
N LYS A 71 10.05 -15.24 4.09
CA LYS A 71 10.95 -14.10 4.35
C LYS A 71 10.47 -12.82 3.66
N ASN A 72 10.03 -12.91 2.40
CA ASN A 72 9.49 -11.77 1.67
C ASN A 72 8.16 -11.29 2.24
N ILE A 73 7.30 -12.19 2.70
CA ILE A 73 6.04 -11.84 3.38
C ILE A 73 6.32 -11.05 4.66
N ILE A 74 7.24 -11.52 5.51
CA ILE A 74 7.63 -10.82 6.73
C ILE A 74 8.25 -9.46 6.40
N LYS A 75 9.13 -9.39 5.40
CA LYS A 75 9.75 -8.14 4.96
C LYS A 75 8.71 -7.14 4.45
N ALA A 76 7.75 -7.58 3.64
CA ALA A 76 6.67 -6.75 3.13
C ALA A 76 5.82 -6.15 4.26
N ASN A 77 5.46 -6.96 5.27
CA ASN A 77 4.72 -6.47 6.43
C ASN A 77 5.54 -5.47 7.28
N LYS A 78 6.84 -5.72 7.47
CA LYS A 78 7.74 -4.76 8.14
C LYS A 78 7.82 -3.43 7.39
N GLU A 79 7.94 -3.50 6.06
CA GLU A 79 7.93 -2.32 5.19
C GLU A 79 6.59 -1.58 5.27
N CYS A 80 5.46 -2.30 5.28
CA CYS A 80 4.16 -1.68 5.48
C CYS A 80 4.08 -0.95 6.82
N TYR A 81 4.51 -1.56 7.93
CA TYR A 81 4.53 -0.90 9.24
C TYR A 81 5.45 0.32 9.26
N LYS A 82 6.62 0.24 8.63
CA LYS A 82 7.53 1.37 8.50
C LYS A 82 6.90 2.52 7.70
N ALA A 83 6.13 2.23 6.66
CA ALA A 83 5.43 3.25 5.88
C ALA A 83 4.48 4.09 6.73
N TRP A 84 3.85 3.52 7.75
CA TRP A 84 3.06 4.30 8.73
C TRP A 84 3.94 5.28 9.49
N LYS A 85 5.02 4.78 10.10
CA LYS A 85 5.94 5.60 10.90
C LYS A 85 6.58 6.71 10.08
N ASP A 86 7.12 6.40 8.89
CA ASP A 86 7.77 7.35 8.01
C ASP A 86 6.80 8.45 7.52
N ASN A 87 5.49 8.16 7.51
CA ASN A 87 4.47 9.13 7.15
C ASN A 87 3.88 9.90 8.35
N GLY A 88 4.36 9.66 9.58
CA GLY A 88 3.83 10.29 10.80
C GLY A 88 2.48 9.72 11.23
N LEU A 89 2.14 8.50 10.80
CA LEU A 89 0.92 7.80 11.16
C LEU A 89 1.26 6.64 12.13
N SER A 90 0.29 6.27 12.95
CA SER A 90 0.42 5.14 13.88
C SER A 90 -0.63 4.07 13.63
N VAL A 91 -0.21 2.81 13.77
CA VAL A 91 -1.07 1.64 13.68
C VAL A 91 -0.58 0.57 14.65
N SER A 92 -1.51 -0.21 15.18
CA SER A 92 -1.17 -1.35 16.03
C SER A 92 -0.35 -2.38 15.23
N PRO A 93 0.77 -2.90 15.75
CA PRO A 93 1.56 -3.94 15.09
C PRO A 93 0.74 -5.19 14.75
N PHE A 94 -0.32 -5.45 15.52
CA PHE A 94 -1.20 -6.61 15.36
C PHE A 94 -2.13 -6.52 14.14
N ILE A 95 -2.19 -5.38 13.44
CA ILE A 95 -3.08 -5.22 12.29
C ILE A 95 -2.74 -6.18 11.14
N PHE A 96 -1.46 -6.52 10.99
CA PHE A 96 -0.99 -7.40 9.91
C PHE A 96 -1.28 -8.88 10.19
N LEU A 97 -1.51 -9.24 11.46
CA LEU A 97 -1.99 -10.58 11.86
C LEU A 97 -3.48 -10.78 11.54
N ARG A 98 -4.24 -9.69 11.35
CA ARG A 98 -5.66 -9.73 10.95
C ARG A 98 -5.87 -9.83 9.43
N LYS A 99 -4.84 -9.62 8.60
CA LYS A 99 -4.96 -9.71 7.13
C LYS A 99 -5.55 -11.04 6.60
N PRO A 100 -5.22 -12.23 7.13
CA PRO A 100 -5.79 -13.49 6.61
C PRO A 100 -7.26 -13.73 6.98
N PHE A 101 -7.86 -12.89 7.84
CA PHE A 101 -9.23 -13.04 8.34
C PHE A 101 -10.20 -12.00 7.76
N PHE A 102 -9.77 -11.23 6.74
CA PHE A 102 -10.57 -10.23 6.03
C PHE A 102 -10.32 -10.28 4.52
#